data_AF-A0A7V8YDJ3-F1
#
_entry.id   AF-A0A7V8YDJ3-F1
#
_cell.length_a   1.000
_cell.length_b   1.000
_cell.length_c   1.000
_cell.angle_alpha   90.00
_cell.angle_beta   90.00
_cell.angle_gamma   90.00
#
_symmetry.space_group_name_H-M   'P 1'
#
loop_
_entity.id
_entity.type
_entity.pdbx_description
1 polymer ?
#
loop_
_entity_poly.entity_id
_entity_poly.type
_entity_poly.pdbx_seq_one_letter_code
_entity_poly.pdbx_strand_id
1 'polypeptide(L)'
;MWTAFFIAQLALAADTTAEPGDATSTVVVPDRAEYQRLSEEMEKLVAKNAWMGVEKAYVQLVATGVSPSFADHVSGAHAARALGDVLATRNRLIAANTQREDRAVLDWLYEIDSNYNRVFLACDPSTRSIDPAAMPFDPNQKRSVELAQVAISDAGLFDGYLPAGEYQFGDMKIKVEPRVQSVSIDVRTEEWMRELERREKKEEKKNK
;
A
#
# COMPACT_ATOMS: atom_id res chain seq x y z
N MET A 1 59.82 -5.42 -4.81
CA MET A 1 59.52 -6.80 -5.25
C MET A 1 58.53 -6.72 -6.40
N TRP A 2 58.90 -7.29 -7.54
CA TRP A 2 58.02 -7.54 -8.69
C TRP A 2 57.71 -9.04 -8.72
N THR A 3 56.48 -9.40 -9.08
CA THR A 3 56.22 -10.57 -9.95
C THR A 3 54.81 -10.48 -10.51
N ALA A 4 54.66 -10.81 -11.80
CA ALA A 4 53.40 -10.83 -12.53
C ALA A 4 53.22 -12.18 -13.23
N PHE A 5 51.97 -12.63 -13.37
CA PHE A 5 51.45 -13.69 -14.27
C PHE A 5 49.92 -13.44 -14.31
N PHE A 6 49.18 -13.17 -15.40
CA PHE A 6 49.18 -13.71 -16.78
C PHE A 6 49.02 -15.25 -16.74
N ILE A 7 47.85 -15.86 -17.00
CA ILE A 7 47.17 -16.15 -18.29
C ILE A 7 45.86 -16.93 -17.91
N ALA A 8 44.70 -16.94 -18.61
CA ALA A 8 44.32 -16.53 -19.98
C ALA A 8 42.88 -15.96 -20.06
N GLN A 9 42.44 -15.67 -21.30
CA GLN A 9 41.06 -15.44 -21.76
C GLN A 9 40.35 -16.78 -22.10
N LEU A 10 39.03 -16.87 -21.95
CA LEU A 10 38.17 -17.51 -22.96
C LEU A 10 36.77 -16.89 -22.95
N ALA A 11 36.30 -16.49 -24.13
CA ALA A 11 34.99 -15.89 -24.31
C ALA A 11 33.93 -16.96 -24.63
N LEU A 12 32.69 -16.71 -24.20
CA LEU A 12 31.53 -17.22 -24.92
C LEU A 12 30.51 -16.09 -25.04
N ALA A 13 30.16 -15.75 -26.28
CA ALA A 13 29.12 -14.79 -26.57
C ALA A 13 27.75 -15.42 -26.37
N ALA A 14 26.87 -14.73 -25.66
CA ALA A 14 25.43 -14.90 -25.79
C ALA A 14 24.90 -13.60 -26.38
N ASP A 15 24.75 -13.58 -27.70
CA ASP A 15 24.05 -12.55 -28.43
C ASP A 15 22.55 -12.69 -28.13
N THR A 16 22.03 -11.83 -27.27
CA THR A 16 20.59 -11.57 -27.15
C THR A 16 20.39 -10.11 -27.48
N THR A 17 19.88 -9.89 -28.69
CA THR A 17 19.29 -8.64 -29.15
C THR A 17 18.35 -8.07 -28.08
N ALA A 18 18.78 -6.98 -27.44
CA ALA A 18 17.91 -6.16 -26.64
C ALA A 18 16.98 -5.39 -27.58
N GLU A 19 15.79 -5.95 -27.81
CA GLU A 19 14.65 -5.22 -28.36
C GLU A 19 14.44 -3.94 -27.54
N PRO A 20 14.55 -2.73 -28.12
CA PRO A 20 14.14 -1.50 -27.45
C PRO A 20 12.62 -1.45 -27.47
N GLY A 21 12.00 -2.27 -26.61
CA GLY A 21 10.57 -2.23 -26.36
C GLY A 21 10.21 -0.84 -25.86
N ASP A 22 9.56 -0.06 -26.72
CA ASP A 22 9.11 1.31 -26.47
C ASP A 22 8.02 1.32 -25.38
N ALA A 23 8.48 1.19 -24.13
CA ALA A 23 7.71 1.52 -22.96
C ALA A 23 7.51 3.03 -22.99
N THR A 24 6.42 3.45 -23.63
CA THR A 24 5.81 4.77 -23.49
C THR A 24 5.37 4.97 -22.04
N SER A 25 6.36 5.17 -21.18
CA SER A 25 6.20 5.79 -19.89
C SER A 25 5.62 7.16 -20.16
N THR A 26 4.30 7.29 -20.00
CA THR A 26 3.61 8.57 -20.10
C THR A 26 4.19 9.47 -19.02
N VAL A 27 5.16 10.30 -19.40
CA VAL A 27 5.80 11.26 -18.50
C VAL A 27 4.70 12.21 -18.02
N VAL A 28 4.23 11.97 -16.79
CA VAL A 28 3.29 12.86 -16.11
C VAL A 28 4.01 14.19 -15.95
N VAL A 29 3.65 15.16 -16.79
CA VAL A 29 4.23 16.50 -16.75
C VAL A 29 3.81 17.13 -15.41
N PRO A 30 4.75 17.50 -14.52
CA PRO A 30 4.39 17.91 -13.17
C PRO A 30 3.53 19.17 -13.14
N ASP A 31 2.26 19.04 -12.73
CA ASP A 31 1.33 20.16 -12.66
C ASP A 31 1.44 20.88 -11.30
N ARG A 32 2.27 21.93 -11.29
CA ARG A 32 2.49 22.77 -10.11
C ARG A 32 1.30 23.66 -9.76
N ALA A 33 0.43 23.99 -10.71
CA ALA A 33 -0.72 24.85 -10.46
C ALA A 33 -1.83 24.06 -9.77
N GLU A 34 -2.11 22.85 -10.27
CA GLU A 34 -3.08 21.94 -9.65
C GLU A 34 -2.58 21.42 -8.29
N TYR A 35 -1.27 21.14 -8.16
CA TYR A 35 -0.65 20.82 -6.88
C TYR A 35 -0.92 21.89 -5.81
N GLN A 36 -0.67 23.18 -6.13
CA GLN A 36 -0.87 24.28 -5.20
C GLN A 36 -2.35 24.40 -4.80
N ARG A 37 -3.26 24.28 -5.77
CA ARG A 37 -4.71 24.30 -5.55
C ARG A 37 -5.16 23.19 -4.59
N LEU A 38 -4.64 21.97 -4.78
CA LEU A 38 -4.96 20.79 -3.97
C LEU A 38 -4.36 20.84 -2.57
N SER A 39 -3.14 21.34 -2.41
CA SER A 39 -2.51 21.51 -1.09
C SER A 39 -3.28 22.53 -0.23
N GLU A 40 -3.65 23.68 -0.81
CA GLU A 40 -4.52 24.65 -0.13
C GLU A 40 -5.93 24.12 0.16
N GLU A 41 -6.47 23.24 -0.70
CA GLU A 41 -7.75 22.55 -0.45
C GLU A 41 -7.62 21.56 0.72
N MET A 42 -6.53 20.79 0.76
CA MET A 42 -6.22 19.89 1.88
C MET A 42 -6.14 20.65 3.20
N GLU A 43 -5.41 21.77 3.28
CA GLU A 43 -5.35 22.58 4.51
C GLU A 43 -6.75 23.03 4.98
N LYS A 44 -7.58 23.51 4.06
CA LYS A 44 -8.97 23.94 4.33
C LYS A 44 -9.88 22.79 4.78
N LEU A 45 -9.58 21.55 4.38
CA LEU A 45 -10.31 20.33 4.76
C LEU A 45 -9.81 19.76 6.10
N VAL A 46 -8.49 19.78 6.35
CA VAL A 46 -7.88 19.43 7.64
C VAL A 46 -8.41 20.32 8.76
N ALA A 47 -8.48 21.64 8.53
CA ALA A 47 -9.06 22.59 9.49
C ALA A 47 -10.53 22.31 9.85
N LYS A 48 -11.25 21.52 9.03
CA LYS A 48 -12.65 21.10 9.24
C LYS A 48 -12.77 19.65 9.71
N ASN A 49 -11.66 18.93 9.92
CA ASN A 49 -11.62 17.48 10.16
C ASN A 49 -12.33 16.65 9.07
N ALA A 50 -12.34 17.14 7.82
CA ALA A 50 -13.05 16.53 6.70
C ALA A 50 -12.23 15.41 6.03
N TRP A 51 -11.85 14.39 6.81
CA TRP A 51 -10.82 13.39 6.44
C TRP A 51 -11.04 12.68 5.10
N MET A 52 -12.27 12.30 4.76
CA MET A 52 -12.59 11.70 3.45
C MET A 52 -12.35 12.68 2.27
N GLY A 53 -12.45 13.99 2.51
CA GLY A 53 -12.07 15.01 1.53
C GLY A 53 -10.55 15.14 1.44
N VAL A 54 -9.86 15.18 2.59
CA VAL A 54 -8.38 15.23 2.65
C VAL A 54 -7.76 14.04 1.91
N GLU A 55 -8.33 12.84 2.07
CA GLU A 55 -7.90 11.64 1.35
C GLU A 55 -7.99 11.80 -0.17
N LYS A 56 -9.15 12.23 -0.67
CA LYS A 56 -9.37 12.43 -2.12
C LYS A 56 -8.42 13.48 -2.70
N ALA A 57 -8.27 14.60 -1.99
CA ALA A 57 -7.35 15.66 -2.40
C ALA A 57 -5.88 15.21 -2.34
N TYR A 58 -5.47 14.41 -1.35
CA TYR A 58 -4.12 13.86 -1.27
C TYR A 58 -3.80 12.90 -2.43
N VAL A 59 -4.72 11.99 -2.77
CA VAL A 59 -4.56 11.07 -3.92
C VAL A 59 -4.45 11.84 -5.23
N GLN A 60 -5.26 12.89 -5.41
CA GLN A 60 -5.16 13.79 -6.56
C GLN A 60 -3.83 14.58 -6.58
N LEU A 61 -3.37 15.04 -5.40
CA LEU A 61 -2.13 15.81 -5.26
C LEU A 61 -0.91 14.96 -5.66
N VAL A 62 -0.85 13.70 -5.22
CA VAL A 62 0.18 12.74 -5.65
C VAL A 62 0.11 12.50 -7.17
N ALA A 63 -1.09 12.42 -7.75
CA ALA A 63 -1.28 12.21 -9.18
C ALA A 63 -0.81 13.38 -10.07
N THR A 64 -0.55 14.57 -9.51
CA THR A 64 0.03 15.71 -10.26
C THR A 64 1.47 15.50 -10.71
N GLY A 65 2.17 14.49 -10.17
CA GLY A 65 3.60 14.25 -10.43
C GLY A 65 4.54 15.22 -9.70
N VAL A 66 4.01 16.17 -8.93
CA VAL A 66 4.80 17.02 -8.02
C VAL A 66 4.99 16.25 -6.70
N SER A 67 6.21 16.23 -6.17
CA SER A 67 6.49 15.61 -4.87
C SER A 67 5.69 16.32 -3.76
N PRO A 68 4.84 15.62 -2.99
CA PRO A 68 4.15 16.20 -1.85
C PRO A 68 5.14 16.73 -0.81
N SER A 69 4.76 17.76 -0.07
CA SER A 69 5.55 18.24 1.06
C SER A 69 5.37 17.35 2.30
N PHE A 70 6.23 17.54 3.30
CA PHE A 70 6.08 16.95 4.64
C PHE A 70 4.66 17.18 5.21
N ALA A 71 4.11 18.38 5.04
CA ALA A 71 2.79 18.74 5.57
C ALA A 71 1.66 18.00 4.84
N ASP A 72 1.78 17.84 3.52
CA ASP A 72 0.81 17.07 2.71
C ASP A 72 0.85 15.58 3.10
N HIS A 73 2.06 15.01 3.26
CA HIS A 73 2.23 13.62 3.69
C HIS A 73 1.66 13.36 5.08
N VAL A 74 1.91 14.23 6.07
CA VAL A 74 1.34 14.10 7.42
C VAL A 74 -0.18 14.28 7.41
N SER A 75 -0.70 15.23 6.66
CA SER A 75 -2.16 15.42 6.48
C SER A 75 -2.83 14.22 5.82
N GLY A 76 -2.19 13.65 4.79
CA GLY A 76 -2.61 12.42 4.15
C GLY A 76 -2.51 11.21 5.09
N ALA A 77 -1.52 11.13 5.97
CA ALA A 77 -1.43 10.07 6.97
C ALA A 77 -2.57 10.15 8.01
N HIS A 78 -2.95 11.36 8.46
CA HIS A 78 -4.12 11.55 9.31
C HIS A 78 -5.42 11.14 8.63
N ALA A 79 -5.59 11.47 7.34
CA ALA A 79 -6.75 11.07 6.56
C ALA A 79 -6.87 9.54 6.42
N ALA A 80 -5.77 8.87 6.05
CA ALA A 80 -5.72 7.41 5.93
C ALA A 80 -6.03 6.72 7.28
N ARG A 81 -5.43 7.17 8.38
CA ARG A 81 -5.71 6.64 9.73
C ARG A 81 -7.18 6.82 10.11
N ALA A 82 -7.75 7.98 9.79
CA ALA A 82 -9.17 8.25 10.05
C ALA A 82 -10.10 7.33 9.23
N LEU A 83 -9.67 6.81 8.09
CA LEU A 83 -10.40 5.85 7.25
C LEU A 83 -10.06 4.38 7.56
N GLY A 84 -9.12 4.11 8.47
CA GLY A 84 -8.69 2.76 8.84
C GLY A 84 -7.56 2.19 7.98
N ASP A 85 -7.08 2.91 6.95
CA ASP A 85 -5.98 2.46 6.10
C ASP A 85 -4.62 2.73 6.78
N VAL A 86 -4.22 1.80 7.63
CA VAL A 86 -2.96 1.85 8.36
C VAL A 86 -1.75 1.63 7.44
N LEU A 87 -1.91 0.95 6.29
CA LEU A 87 -0.84 0.76 5.30
C LEU A 87 -0.51 2.09 4.60
N ALA A 88 -1.52 2.78 4.07
CA ALA A 88 -1.34 4.11 3.49
C ALA A 88 -0.85 5.12 4.53
N THR A 89 -1.35 5.05 5.78
CA THR A 89 -0.84 5.86 6.90
C THR A 89 0.67 5.69 7.05
N ARG A 90 1.14 4.44 7.21
CA ARG A 90 2.55 4.11 7.42
C ARG A 90 3.42 4.56 6.25
N ASN A 91 2.98 4.29 5.02
CA ASN A 91 3.72 4.67 3.80
C ASN A 91 3.87 6.19 3.66
N ARG A 92 2.83 6.97 4.01
CA ARG A 92 2.87 8.44 3.99
C ARG A 92 3.77 9.01 5.09
N LEU A 93 3.78 8.42 6.28
CA LEU A 93 4.70 8.79 7.35
C LEU A 93 6.16 8.49 7.02
N ILE A 94 6.44 7.36 6.35
CA ILE A 94 7.79 7.07 5.84
C ILE A 94 8.23 8.14 4.83
N ALA A 95 7.37 8.48 3.88
CA ALA A 95 7.66 9.53 2.89
C ALA A 95 7.91 10.91 3.55
N ALA A 96 7.14 11.28 4.57
CA ALA A 96 7.41 12.48 5.38
C ALA A 96 8.79 12.40 6.07
N ASN A 97 9.10 11.28 6.73
CA ASN A 97 10.36 11.10 7.44
C ASN A 97 11.59 11.10 6.50
N THR A 98 11.45 10.62 5.27
CA THR A 98 12.50 10.70 4.23
C THR A 98 12.83 12.15 3.84
N GLN A 99 11.87 13.07 3.92
CA GLN A 99 12.12 14.50 3.66
C GLN A 99 12.73 15.22 4.86
N ARG A 100 12.27 14.87 6.07
CA ARG A 100 12.73 15.46 7.33
C ARG A 100 12.43 14.51 8.48
N GLU A 101 13.47 14.14 9.23
CA GLU A 101 13.29 13.44 10.50
C GLU A 101 12.50 14.31 11.47
N ASP A 102 11.39 13.77 11.96
CA ASP A 102 10.51 14.43 12.93
C ASP A 102 10.13 13.43 14.02
N ARG A 103 10.28 13.84 15.28
CA ARG A 103 10.06 12.94 16.42
C ARG A 103 8.62 12.46 16.50
N ALA A 104 7.62 13.28 16.19
CA ALA A 104 6.22 12.86 16.25
C ALA A 104 5.89 11.86 15.13
N VAL A 105 6.52 12.00 13.96
CA VAL A 105 6.42 11.02 12.86
C VAL A 105 7.07 9.70 13.25
N LEU A 106 8.26 9.72 13.86
CA LEU A 106 8.95 8.51 14.35
C LEU A 106 8.19 7.82 15.49
N ASP A 107 7.69 8.57 16.47
CA ASP A 107 6.90 8.04 17.58
C ASP A 107 5.59 7.39 17.07
N TRP A 108 4.96 7.94 16.02
CA TRP A 108 3.77 7.35 15.37
C TRP A 108 4.11 6.12 14.49
N LEU A 109 5.21 6.14 13.74
CA LEU A 109 5.70 4.93 13.04
C LEU A 109 5.98 3.79 14.02
N TYR A 110 6.58 4.11 15.16
CA TYR A 110 6.79 3.16 16.26
C TYR A 110 5.47 2.65 16.86
N GLU A 111 4.45 3.49 17.00
CA GLU A 111 3.10 3.10 17.44
C GLU A 111 2.49 2.05 16.49
N ILE A 112 2.55 2.31 15.17
CA ILE A 112 2.06 1.38 14.14
C ILE A 112 2.81 0.04 14.22
N ASP A 113 4.15 0.08 14.22
CA ASP A 113 4.99 -1.12 14.24
C ASP A 113 4.96 -1.86 15.60
N SER A 114 4.34 -1.29 16.64
CA SER A 114 4.14 -1.94 17.94
C SER A 114 2.74 -2.53 18.12
N ASN A 115 1.74 -2.00 17.41
CA ASN A 115 0.33 -2.37 17.60
C ASN A 115 -0.23 -3.21 16.44
N TYR A 116 0.38 -3.15 15.25
CA TYR A 116 -0.14 -3.77 14.03
C TYR A 116 0.92 -4.67 13.36
N ASN A 117 0.46 -5.55 12.47
CA ASN A 117 1.32 -6.25 11.52
C ASN A 117 0.65 -6.29 10.13
N ARG A 118 1.45 -6.44 9.07
CA ARG A 118 0.94 -6.54 7.69
C ARG A 118 0.32 -7.92 7.47
N VAL A 119 -0.87 -7.91 6.87
CA VAL A 119 -1.65 -9.10 6.55
C VAL A 119 -2.11 -8.98 5.09
N PHE A 120 -1.80 -10.01 4.31
CA PHE A 120 -2.34 -10.24 2.98
C PHE A 120 -3.35 -11.40 3.04
N LEU A 121 -4.59 -11.15 2.60
CA LEU A 121 -5.68 -12.11 2.58
C LEU A 121 -6.35 -12.07 1.22
N ALA A 122 -6.46 -13.23 0.56
CA ALA A 122 -7.19 -13.37 -0.69
C ALA A 122 -8.14 -14.57 -0.65
N CYS A 123 -9.37 -14.38 -1.11
CA CYS A 123 -10.41 -15.37 -1.27
C CYS A 123 -11.33 -15.00 -2.44
N ASP A 124 -12.27 -15.87 -2.80
CA ASP A 124 -13.28 -15.53 -3.80
C ASP A 124 -14.25 -14.50 -3.18
N PRO A 125 -14.69 -13.45 -3.91
CA PRO A 125 -15.50 -12.37 -3.34
C PRO A 125 -16.78 -12.87 -2.68
N SER A 126 -17.13 -12.26 -1.55
CA SER A 126 -18.32 -12.60 -0.74
C SER A 126 -18.42 -14.06 -0.26
N THR A 127 -17.36 -14.88 -0.37
CA THR A 127 -17.35 -16.29 0.12
C THR A 127 -16.88 -16.44 1.57
N ARG A 128 -16.13 -15.48 2.10
CA ARG A 128 -15.54 -15.50 3.45
C ARG A 128 -15.65 -14.13 4.11
N SER A 129 -15.58 -14.12 5.43
CA SER A 129 -15.39 -12.93 6.27
C SER A 129 -14.05 -13.01 7.01
N ILE A 130 -13.61 -11.88 7.56
CA ILE A 130 -12.60 -11.84 8.62
C ILE A 130 -13.23 -11.28 9.90
N ASP A 131 -13.17 -12.05 10.98
CA ASP A 131 -13.81 -11.70 12.25
C ASP A 131 -12.79 -11.79 13.40
N PRO A 132 -12.52 -10.71 14.14
CA PRO A 132 -11.63 -10.77 15.30
C PRO A 132 -12.30 -11.53 16.45
N ALA A 133 -11.52 -12.28 17.22
CA ALA A 133 -12.01 -12.98 18.42
C ALA A 133 -12.57 -12.03 19.48
N ALA A 134 -12.07 -10.79 19.52
CA ALA A 134 -12.64 -9.67 20.27
C ALA A 134 -12.39 -8.36 19.51
N MET A 135 -13.41 -7.51 19.36
CA MET A 135 -13.24 -6.21 18.71
C MET A 135 -12.30 -5.30 19.52
N PRO A 136 -11.34 -4.61 18.87
CA PRO A 136 -10.49 -3.64 19.54
C PRO A 136 -11.28 -2.48 20.18
N PHE A 137 -10.83 -2.04 21.37
CA PHE A 137 -11.40 -0.86 22.04
C PHE A 137 -10.90 0.47 21.45
N ASP A 138 -9.71 0.51 20.86
CA ASP A 138 -9.21 1.71 20.19
C ASP A 138 -10.00 1.98 18.89
N PRO A 139 -10.54 3.19 18.68
CA PRO A 139 -11.34 3.50 17.49
C PRO A 139 -10.59 3.39 16.15
N ASN A 140 -9.27 3.59 16.12
CA ASN A 140 -8.47 3.45 14.90
C ASN A 140 -8.27 1.97 14.57
N GLN A 141 -7.91 1.17 15.59
CA GLN A 141 -7.81 -0.28 15.46
C GLN A 141 -9.14 -0.88 14.98
N LYS A 142 -10.27 -0.46 15.57
CA LYS A 142 -11.61 -0.85 15.12
C LYS A 142 -11.85 -0.54 13.65
N ARG A 143 -11.55 0.69 13.19
CA ARG A 143 -11.70 1.07 11.77
C ARG A 143 -10.83 0.26 10.82
N SER A 144 -9.61 -0.10 11.22
CA SER A 144 -8.73 -0.94 10.38
C SER A 144 -9.29 -2.36 10.19
N VAL A 145 -9.97 -2.91 11.20
CA VAL A 145 -10.69 -4.19 11.08
C VAL A 145 -11.94 -4.04 10.22
N GLU A 146 -12.73 -2.97 10.42
CA GLU A 146 -13.92 -2.67 9.59
C GLU A 146 -13.55 -2.51 8.10
N LEU A 147 -12.43 -1.85 7.79
CA LEU A 147 -11.90 -1.73 6.43
C LEU A 147 -11.52 -3.09 5.84
N ALA A 148 -10.86 -3.96 6.62
CA ALA A 148 -10.50 -5.30 6.18
C ALA A 148 -11.73 -6.18 5.91
N GLN A 149 -12.77 -6.06 6.74
CA GLN A 149 -14.05 -6.75 6.57
C GLN A 149 -14.72 -6.36 5.24
N VAL A 150 -14.80 -5.06 4.95
CA VAL A 150 -15.38 -4.55 3.69
C VAL A 150 -14.53 -4.96 2.48
N ALA A 151 -13.21 -4.88 2.56
CA ALA A 151 -12.32 -5.27 1.47
C ALA A 151 -12.46 -6.77 1.11
N ILE A 152 -12.61 -7.63 2.12
CA ILE A 152 -12.84 -9.07 1.95
C ILE A 152 -14.27 -9.36 1.45
N SER A 153 -15.31 -8.70 1.96
CA SER A 153 -16.69 -8.94 1.48
C SER A 153 -16.88 -8.55 0.02
N ASP A 154 -16.30 -7.42 -0.39
CA ASP A 154 -16.61 -6.76 -1.66
C ASP A 154 -15.64 -7.19 -2.78
N ALA A 155 -14.34 -7.25 -2.48
CA ALA A 155 -13.30 -7.57 -3.46
C ALA A 155 -12.68 -8.96 -3.28
N GLY A 156 -12.91 -9.63 -2.14
CA GLY A 156 -12.22 -10.87 -1.77
C GLY A 156 -10.72 -10.69 -1.52
N LEU A 157 -10.23 -9.44 -1.40
CA LEU A 157 -8.81 -9.13 -1.30
C LEU A 157 -8.56 -8.04 -0.27
N PHE A 158 -7.60 -8.27 0.62
CA PHE A 158 -7.09 -7.28 1.55
C PHE A 158 -5.56 -7.39 1.64
N ASP A 159 -4.86 -6.28 1.36
CA ASP A 159 -3.44 -6.08 1.66
C ASP A 159 -3.34 -4.84 2.53
N GLY A 160 -3.05 -5.02 3.81
CA GLY A 160 -3.09 -3.94 4.78
C GLY A 160 -2.44 -4.31 6.10
N TYR A 161 -2.68 -3.47 7.12
CA TYR A 161 -2.22 -3.72 8.47
C TYR A 161 -3.41 -3.99 9.38
N LEU A 162 -3.33 -5.06 10.17
CA LEU A 162 -4.32 -5.40 11.21
C LEU A 162 -3.68 -5.28 12.60
N PRO A 163 -4.47 -4.87 13.62
CA PRO A 163 -3.98 -4.78 14.98
C PRO A 163 -3.70 -6.17 15.55
N ALA A 164 -2.82 -6.24 16.54
CA ALA A 164 -2.47 -7.46 17.25
C ALA A 164 -3.70 -8.19 17.79
N GLY A 165 -3.83 -9.49 17.52
CA GLY A 165 -5.00 -10.25 17.95
C GLY A 165 -5.17 -11.59 17.25
N GLU A 166 -6.24 -12.29 17.61
CA GLU A 166 -6.70 -13.51 16.95
C GLU A 166 -7.88 -13.19 16.03
N TYR A 167 -7.84 -13.73 14.82
CA TYR A 167 -8.82 -13.53 13.77
C TYR A 167 -9.27 -14.87 13.20
N GLN A 168 -10.53 -14.95 12.82
CA GLN A 168 -11.14 -16.06 12.10
C GLN A 168 -11.35 -15.63 10.64
N PHE A 169 -10.83 -16.40 9.68
CA PHE A 169 -10.92 -16.12 8.24
C PHE A 169 -11.52 -17.33 7.51
N GLY A 170 -12.84 -17.32 7.33
CA GLY A 170 -13.60 -18.55 7.08
C GLY A 170 -13.33 -19.57 8.19
N ASP A 171 -12.88 -20.78 7.85
CA ASP A 171 -12.54 -21.83 8.84
C ASP A 171 -11.14 -21.69 9.47
N MET A 172 -10.29 -20.76 8.98
CA MET A 172 -8.91 -20.63 9.41
C MET A 172 -8.75 -19.67 10.59
N LYS A 173 -7.99 -20.08 11.61
CA LYS A 173 -7.54 -19.19 12.68
C LYS A 173 -6.21 -18.55 12.32
N ILE A 174 -6.15 -17.23 12.44
CA ILE A 174 -4.98 -16.39 12.17
C ILE A 174 -4.61 -15.70 13.47
N LYS A 175 -3.32 -15.70 13.80
CA LYS A 175 -2.77 -14.87 14.87
C LYS A 175 -1.92 -13.76 14.26
N VAL A 176 -2.26 -12.51 14.56
CA VAL A 176 -1.55 -11.32 14.11
C VAL A 176 -0.70 -10.84 15.28
N GLU A 177 0.62 -10.92 15.14
CA GLU A 177 1.59 -10.50 16.16
C GLU A 177 2.47 -9.35 15.61
N PRO A 178 2.62 -8.22 16.33
CA PRO A 178 3.45 -7.10 15.88
C PRO A 178 4.92 -7.48 15.73
N ARG A 179 5.60 -6.90 14.73
CA ARG A 179 7.03 -7.11 14.41
C ARG A 179 7.44 -8.56 14.06
N VAL A 180 6.48 -9.48 13.96
CA VAL A 180 6.69 -10.84 13.44
C VAL A 180 6.57 -10.81 11.91
N GLN A 181 6.91 -11.90 11.23
CA GLN A 181 6.71 -12.05 9.79
C GLN A 181 5.26 -11.69 9.39
N SER A 182 5.10 -11.09 8.20
CA SER A 182 3.79 -10.76 7.65
C SER A 182 2.96 -12.02 7.39
N VAL A 183 1.68 -11.98 7.75
CA VAL A 183 0.75 -13.07 7.42
C VAL A 183 0.36 -12.96 5.96
N SER A 184 0.42 -14.05 5.20
CA SER A 184 -0.06 -14.12 3.82
C SER A 184 -0.87 -15.41 3.62
N ILE A 185 -2.13 -15.27 3.23
CA ILE A 185 -3.06 -16.37 3.00
C ILE A 185 -3.83 -16.11 1.72
N ASP A 186 -3.77 -17.06 0.78
CA ASP A 186 -4.56 -17.07 -0.43
C ASP A 186 -5.34 -18.40 -0.50
N VAL A 187 -6.66 -18.29 -0.56
CA VAL A 187 -7.61 -19.41 -0.60
C VAL A 187 -8.59 -19.29 -1.76
N ARG A 188 -8.22 -18.54 -2.81
CA ARG A 188 -9.00 -18.43 -4.06
C ARG A 188 -9.08 -19.76 -4.79
N THR A 189 -10.21 -20.01 -5.46
CA THR A 189 -10.38 -21.23 -6.25
C THR A 189 -9.65 -21.16 -7.60
N GLU A 190 -9.23 -22.33 -8.13
CA GLU A 190 -8.67 -22.39 -9.49
C GLU A 190 -9.61 -21.83 -10.56
N GLU A 191 -10.92 -21.99 -10.38
CA GLU A 191 -11.93 -21.48 -11.31
C GLU A 191 -11.95 -19.95 -11.32
N TRP A 192 -11.88 -19.33 -10.13
CA TRP A 192 -11.79 -17.88 -9.99
C TRP A 192 -10.49 -17.32 -10.57
N MET A 193 -9.36 -17.95 -10.29
CA MET A 193 -8.05 -17.57 -10.86
C MET A 193 -8.06 -17.61 -12.40
N ARG A 194 -8.67 -18.64 -13.01
CA ARG A 194 -8.82 -18.73 -14.47
C ARG A 194 -9.74 -17.65 -15.04
N GLU A 195 -10.75 -17.18 -14.31
CA GLU A 195 -11.58 -16.07 -14.77
C GLU A 195 -10.90 -14.70 -14.61
N LEU A 196 -10.09 -14.50 -13.56
CA LEU A 196 -9.22 -13.32 -13.45
C LEU A 196 -8.27 -13.21 -14.65
N GLU A 197 -7.54 -14.29 -14.98
CA GLU A 197 -6.68 -14.31 -16.18
C GLU A 197 -7.44 -13.97 -17.47
N ARG A 198 -8.68 -14.47 -17.62
CA ARG A 198 -9.51 -14.17 -18.79
C ARG A 198 -9.95 -12.71 -18.83
N ARG A 199 -10.16 -12.08 -17.68
CA ARG A 199 -10.50 -10.64 -17.60
C ARG A 199 -9.29 -9.78 -17.94
N GLU A 200 -8.14 -10.06 -17.35
CA GLU A 200 -6.86 -9.37 -17.65
C GLU A 200 -6.55 -9.46 -19.16
N LYS A 201 -6.59 -10.67 -19.75
CA LYS A 201 -6.38 -10.89 -21.19
C LYS A 201 -7.44 -10.23 -22.10
N LYS A 202 -8.61 -9.83 -21.57
CA LYS A 202 -9.62 -9.03 -22.29
C LYS A 202 -9.32 -7.53 -22.18
N GLU A 203 -8.86 -7.06 -21.03
CA GLU A 203 -8.49 -5.66 -20.81
C GLU A 203 -7.20 -5.29 -21.56
N GLU A 204 -6.18 -6.14 -21.56
CA GLU A 204 -4.98 -6.00 -22.39
C GLU A 204 -5.30 -5.88 -23.90
N LYS A 205 -6.33 -6.60 -24.37
CA LYS A 205 -6.80 -6.55 -25.76
C LYS A 205 -7.67 -5.33 -26.08
N LYS A 206 -8.19 -4.65 -25.07
CA LYS A 206 -8.98 -3.42 -25.21
C LYS A 206 -8.10 -2.17 -25.17
N ASN A 207 -6.92 -2.29 -24.56
CA ASN A 207 -5.94 -1.21 -24.41
C ASN A 207 -4.82 -1.25 -25.49
N LYS A 208 -5.00 -2.06 -26.54
CA LYS A 208 -4.18 -2.17 -27.75
C LYS A 208 -5.04 -1.85 -28.97
#